data_AF-C3N722-F1
#
_entry.id   AF-C3N722-F1
#
_cell.length_a   1.000
_cell.length_b   1.000
_cell.length_c   1.000
_cell.angle_alpha   90.00
_cell.angle_beta   90.00
_cell.angle_gamma   90.00
#
_symmetry.space_group_name_H-M   'P 1'
#
loop_
_entity.id
_entity.type
_entity.pdbx_description
1 polymer ?
#
loop_
_entity_poly.entity_id
_entity_poly.type
_entity_poly.pdbx_seq_one_letter_code
_entity_poly.pdbx_strand_id
1 'polypeptide(L)'
;MGTKLIVYVLIFDIFLSLMVGAYGGISPPSIPPIPSYSFDQALASSIVWTVGWPPITLWGSVTLIPPFSILGANFPGLTLPGVTIPGVTLFSISFSWLAPLFYISGWIIWIFQTVASTVGYLLSIFTSSVALLSSVPVVGPFLTAFILIVNFILIWELVKLIRGYGP
;
A
#
# COMPACT_ATOMS: atom_id res chain seq x y z
N MET A 1 -41.61 -13.39 -15.96
CA MET A 1 -40.93 -12.61 -17.02
C MET A 1 -40.03 -11.50 -16.47
N GLY A 2 -40.25 -10.98 -15.25
CA GLY A 2 -39.48 -9.88 -14.67
C GLY A 2 -37.97 -10.12 -14.49
N THR A 3 -37.54 -11.28 -13.99
CA THR A 3 -36.10 -11.54 -13.72
C THR A 3 -35.25 -11.54 -14.99
N LYS A 4 -35.75 -12.08 -16.10
CA LYS A 4 -35.05 -12.06 -17.39
C LYS A 4 -34.94 -10.64 -17.93
N LEU A 5 -36.00 -9.85 -17.81
CA LEU A 5 -36.00 -8.44 -18.20
C LEU A 5 -34.97 -7.63 -17.40
N ILE A 6 -34.92 -7.82 -16.08
CA ILE A 6 -33.96 -7.15 -15.18
C ILE A 6 -32.52 -7.47 -15.59
N VAL A 7 -32.21 -8.74 -15.88
CA VAL A 7 -30.86 -9.14 -16.32
C VAL A 7 -30.51 -8.54 -17.68
N TYR A 8 -31.42 -8.55 -18.65
CA TYR A 8 -31.15 -7.95 -19.97
C TYR A 8 -30.95 -6.44 -19.89
N VAL A 9 -31.72 -5.75 -19.05
CA VAL A 9 -31.58 -4.30 -18.86
C VAL A 9 -30.28 -3.96 -18.13
N LEU A 10 -29.89 -4.73 -17.10
CA LEU A 10 -28.60 -4.55 -16.42
C LEU A 10 -27.41 -4.76 -17.37
N ILE A 11 -27.46 -5.80 -18.20
CA ILE A 11 -26.42 -6.06 -19.21
C ILE A 11 -26.37 -4.93 -20.23
N PHE A 12 -27.52 -4.46 -20.71
CA PHE A 12 -27.60 -3.34 -21.64
C PHE A 12 -27.01 -2.05 -21.05
N ASP A 13 -27.31 -1.72 -19.78
CA ASP A 13 -26.75 -0.57 -19.08
C ASP A 13 -25.24 -0.68 -18.87
N ILE A 14 -24.72 -1.88 -18.59
CA ILE A 14 -23.28 -2.15 -18.49
C ILE A 14 -22.60 -1.88 -19.84
N PHE A 15 -23.17 -2.36 -20.95
CA PHE A 15 -22.64 -2.13 -22.29
C PHE A 15 -22.69 -0.66 -22.68
N LEU A 16 -23.79 0.05 -22.39
CA LEU A 16 -23.89 1.49 -22.61
C LEU A 16 -22.84 2.26 -21.81
N SER A 17 -22.69 1.94 -20.53
CA SER A 17 -21.67 2.49 -19.63
C SER A 17 -20.25 2.28 -20.16
N LEU A 18 -19.93 1.07 -20.64
CA LEU A 18 -18.65 0.73 -21.26
C LEU A 18 -18.41 1.50 -22.57
N MET A 19 -19.43 1.61 -23.43
CA MET A 19 -19.33 2.37 -24.67
C MET A 19 -19.14 3.86 -24.39
N VAL A 20 -19.91 4.44 -23.47
CA VAL A 20 -19.79 5.86 -23.08
C VAL A 20 -18.43 6.12 -22.41
N GLY A 21 -17.92 5.20 -21.59
CA GLY A 21 -16.57 5.27 -21.02
C GLY A 21 -15.48 5.26 -22.10
N ALA A 22 -15.64 4.45 -23.15
CA ALA A 22 -14.73 4.41 -24.30
C ALA A 22 -14.78 5.70 -25.13
N TYR A 23 -15.96 6.31 -25.33
CA TYR A 23 -16.09 7.60 -26.02
C TYR A 23 -15.65 8.80 -25.16
N GLY A 24 -15.73 8.70 -23.83
CA GLY A 24 -15.32 9.73 -22.88
C GLY A 24 -13.81 9.76 -22.58
N GLY A 25 -13.02 8.87 -23.18
CA GLY A 25 -11.57 8.78 -22.93
C GLY A 25 -11.23 8.32 -21.51
N ILE A 26 -12.15 7.63 -20.82
CA ILE A 26 -11.94 7.18 -19.44
C ILE A 26 -11.03 5.96 -19.47
N SER A 27 -9.85 6.07 -18.86
CA SER A 27 -8.94 4.95 -18.71
C SER A 27 -9.44 3.96 -17.65
N PRO A 28 -9.18 2.65 -17.80
CA PRO A 28 -9.55 1.65 -16.81
C PRO A 28 -8.93 1.95 -15.44
N PRO A 29 -9.55 1.47 -14.33
CA PRO A 29 -9.04 1.69 -12.99
C PRO A 29 -7.64 1.09 -12.83
N SER A 30 -6.73 1.85 -12.23
CA SER A 30 -5.38 1.38 -11.91
C SER A 30 -5.42 0.56 -10.62
N ILE A 31 -5.57 -0.76 -10.76
CA ILE A 31 -5.53 -1.68 -9.62
C ILE A 31 -4.07 -1.84 -9.17
N PRO A 32 -3.74 -1.58 -7.90
CA PRO A 32 -2.39 -1.79 -7.39
C PRO A 32 -2.00 -3.27 -7.42
N PRO A 33 -0.70 -3.60 -7.53
CA PRO A 33 -0.22 -4.98 -7.46
C PRO A 33 -0.67 -5.68 -6.17
N ILE A 34 -0.91 -6.98 -6.28
CA ILE A 34 -1.30 -7.82 -5.14
C ILE A 34 -0.17 -7.84 -4.10
N PRO A 35 -0.47 -7.73 -2.79
CA PRO A 35 0.54 -7.83 -1.74
C PRO A 35 1.35 -9.13 -1.83
N SER A 36 2.66 -9.02 -1.62
CA SER A 36 3.59 -10.15 -1.70
C SER A 36 4.17 -10.46 -0.34
N TYR A 37 4.01 -11.70 0.13
CA TYR A 37 4.60 -12.15 1.38
C TYR A 37 6.14 -12.03 1.38
N SER A 38 6.80 -12.20 0.24
CA SER A 38 8.27 -12.08 0.15
C SER A 38 8.75 -10.66 0.39
N PHE A 39 7.95 -9.66 -0.02
CA PHE A 39 8.22 -8.26 0.24
C PHE A 39 8.05 -7.94 1.73
N ASP A 40 6.94 -8.39 2.34
CA ASP A 40 6.67 -8.17 3.76
C ASP A 40 7.68 -8.89 4.67
N GLN A 41 8.16 -10.06 4.26
CA GLN A 41 9.24 -10.76 4.94
C GLN A 41 10.58 -10.01 4.86
N ALA A 42 10.90 -9.42 3.71
CA ALA A 42 12.08 -8.57 3.56
C ALA A 42 11.98 -7.32 4.46
N LEU A 43 10.81 -6.70 4.51
CA LEU A 43 10.53 -5.55 5.38
C LEU A 43 10.66 -5.93 6.86
N ALA A 44 10.02 -7.02 7.30
CA ALA A 44 10.10 -7.49 8.68
C ALA A 44 11.51 -7.90 9.10
N SER A 45 12.28 -8.52 8.20
CA SER A 45 13.68 -8.91 8.46
C SER A 45 14.66 -7.75 8.48
N SER A 46 14.32 -6.61 7.85
CA SER A 46 15.12 -5.39 7.94
C SER A 46 15.07 -4.75 9.34
N ILE A 47 14.03 -5.06 10.12
CA ILE A 47 13.88 -4.58 11.49
C ILE A 47 14.72 -5.49 12.38
N VAL A 48 15.87 -4.98 12.80
CA VAL A 48 16.81 -5.67 13.69
C VAL A 48 17.12 -4.78 14.87
N TRP A 49 17.03 -5.33 16.07
CA TRP A 49 17.53 -4.68 17.28
C TRP A 49 18.84 -5.34 17.71
N THR A 50 19.91 -4.56 17.65
CA THR A 50 21.26 -4.99 18.01
C THR A 50 21.72 -4.22 19.23
N VAL A 51 22.25 -4.92 20.23
CA VAL A 51 22.90 -4.32 21.39
C VAL A 51 24.32 -4.82 21.48
N GLY A 52 25.23 -3.88 21.69
CA GLY A 52 26.65 -4.11 21.75
C GLY A 52 27.38 -2.82 22.04
N TRP A 53 28.71 -2.89 22.15
CA TRP A 53 29.56 -1.70 22.19
C TRP A 53 30.37 -1.58 20.90
N PRO A 54 30.57 -0.36 20.40
CA PRO A 54 31.48 -0.14 19.29
C PRO A 54 32.92 -0.45 19.71
N PRO A 55 33.85 -0.64 18.76
CA PRO A 55 35.26 -0.76 19.08
C PRO A 55 35.74 0.43 19.91
N ILE A 56 36.46 0.15 21.00
CA ILE A 56 37.04 1.17 21.87
C ILE A 56 38.53 1.21 21.60
N THR A 57 39.01 2.35 21.11
CA THR A 57 40.45 2.61 21.00
C THR A 57 40.90 3.36 22.25
N LEU A 58 41.82 2.77 23.02
CA LEU A 58 42.48 3.47 24.11
C LEU A 58 43.56 4.37 23.49
N TRP A 59 43.31 5.68 23.50
CA TRP A 59 44.23 6.68 22.95
C TRP A 59 45.31 7.01 23.97
N GLY A 60 46.57 6.80 23.59
CA GLY A 60 47.74 7.12 24.40
C GLY A 60 48.54 5.88 24.78
N SER A 61 49.87 6.00 24.68
CA SER A 61 50.78 4.98 25.15
C SER A 61 50.81 5.00 26.69
N VAL A 62 50.46 3.89 27.33
CA VAL A 62 50.56 3.77 28.79
C VAL A 62 51.98 3.34 29.13
N THR A 63 52.69 4.17 29.91
CA THR A 63 54.04 3.83 30.40
C THR A 63 53.89 2.97 31.65
N LEU A 64 54.23 1.69 31.57
CA LEU A 64 54.17 0.75 32.70
C LEU A 64 55.40 0.89 33.62
N ILE A 65 56.56 1.14 33.01
CA ILE A 65 57.81 1.33 33.72
C ILE A 65 58.40 2.66 33.22
N PRO A 66 58.52 3.69 34.08
CA PRO A 66 59.16 4.93 33.68
C PRO A 66 60.63 4.67 33.33
N PRO A 67 61.21 5.42 32.39
CA PRO A 67 62.64 5.34 32.12
C PRO A 67 63.43 5.64 33.40
N PHE A 68 64.50 4.89 33.64
CA PHE A 68 65.38 5.06 34.80
C PHE A 68 66.84 4.94 34.39
N SER A 69 67.74 5.45 35.24
CA SER A 69 69.19 5.44 35.01
C SER A 69 69.92 4.84 36.21
N ILE A 70 70.87 3.95 35.96
CA ILE A 70 71.70 3.32 36.99
C ILE A 70 73.16 3.46 36.54
N LEU A 71 74.00 4.09 37.38
CA LEU A 71 75.42 4.34 37.11
C LEU A 71 75.69 4.96 35.71
N GLY A 72 74.83 5.86 35.25
CA GLY A 72 74.98 6.54 33.96
C GLY A 72 74.47 5.76 32.73
N ALA A 73 74.01 4.52 32.89
CA ALA A 73 73.31 3.79 31.83
C ALA A 73 71.81 4.12 31.85
N ASN A 74 71.28 4.65 30.74
CA ASN A 74 69.87 5.00 30.59
C ASN A 74 69.08 3.82 30.02
N PHE A 75 68.04 3.39 30.74
CA PHE A 75 67.12 2.35 30.29
C PHE A 75 65.81 3.01 29.80
N PRO A 76 65.39 2.75 28.55
CA PRO A 76 64.10 3.25 28.06
C PRO A 76 62.94 2.62 28.84
N GLY A 77 61.91 3.42 29.10
CA GLY A 77 60.69 2.93 29.76
C GLY A 77 59.91 1.98 28.87
N LEU A 78 59.11 1.11 29.48
CA LEU A 78 58.22 0.20 28.76
C LEU A 78 56.87 0.87 28.52
N THR A 79 56.57 1.19 27.27
CA THR A 79 55.28 1.77 26.86
C THR A 79 54.45 0.74 26.11
N LEU A 80 53.20 0.53 26.50
CA LEU A 80 52.23 -0.18 25.66
C LEU A 80 51.67 0.79 24.62
N PRO A 81 51.71 0.47 23.31
CA PRO A 81 50.99 1.25 22.30
C PRO A 81 49.47 1.14 22.53
N GLY A 82 48.73 2.13 22.04
CA GLY A 82 47.27 2.18 22.18
C GLY A 82 46.62 0.87 21.74
N VAL A 83 45.75 0.33 22.59
CA VAL A 83 45.06 -0.95 22.35
C VAL A 83 43.67 -0.65 21.80
N THR A 84 43.31 -1.31 20.70
CA THR A 84 41.95 -1.30 20.18
C THR A 84 41.23 -2.54 20.65
N ILE A 85 40.18 -2.36 21.46
CA ILE A 85 39.27 -3.42 21.86
C ILE A 85 38.20 -3.53 20.76
N PRO A 86 38.04 -4.69 20.10
CA PRO A 86 37.01 -4.86 19.09
C PRO A 86 35.62 -4.69 19.70
N GLY A 87 34.69 -4.16 18.90
CA GLY A 87 33.30 -4.08 19.29
C GLY A 87 32.71 -5.49 19.47
N VAL A 88 31.77 -5.63 20.38
CA VAL A 88 31.09 -6.90 20.63
C VAL A 88 29.60 -6.69 20.49
N THR A 89 28.96 -7.58 19.73
CA THR A 89 27.51 -7.72 19.68
C THR A 89 27.08 -8.69 20.76
N LEU A 90 26.32 -8.22 21.76
CA LEU A 90 25.82 -9.04 22.84
C LEU A 90 24.60 -9.86 22.40
N PHE A 91 23.67 -9.20 21.71
CA PHE A 91 22.53 -9.86 21.09
C PHE A 91 22.05 -9.12 19.86
N SER A 92 21.38 -9.87 18.98
CA SER A 92 20.71 -9.34 17.81
C SER A 92 19.38 -10.06 17.65
N ILE A 93 18.29 -9.30 17.67
CA ILE A 93 16.92 -9.83 17.53
C ILE A 93 16.39 -9.33 16.20
N SER A 94 16.01 -10.26 15.32
CA SER A 94 15.28 -9.95 14.09
C SER A 94 13.77 -10.02 14.34
N PHE A 95 13.03 -9.11 13.72
CA PHE A 95 11.58 -9.06 13.81
C PHE A 95 10.89 -9.72 12.61
N SER A 96 11.56 -10.66 11.93
CA SER A 96 10.99 -11.40 10.79
C SER A 96 9.69 -12.12 11.12
N TRP A 97 9.46 -12.44 12.39
CA TRP A 97 8.21 -13.04 12.87
C TRP A 97 6.98 -12.12 12.74
N LEU A 98 7.18 -10.81 12.52
CA LEU A 98 6.10 -9.85 12.22
C LEU A 98 5.61 -9.92 10.76
N ALA A 99 6.27 -10.68 9.88
CA ALA A 99 5.90 -10.77 8.46
C ALA A 99 4.41 -11.12 8.22
N PRO A 100 3.79 -12.09 8.95
CA PRO A 100 2.36 -12.35 8.79
C PRO A 100 1.47 -11.16 9.13
N LEU A 101 1.87 -10.34 10.11
CA LEU A 101 1.15 -9.15 10.54
C LEU A 101 1.18 -8.06 9.46
N PHE A 102 2.36 -7.82 8.88
CA PHE A 102 2.50 -6.90 7.74
C PHE A 102 1.73 -7.40 6.52
N TYR A 103 1.80 -8.68 6.21
CA TYR A 103 1.08 -9.27 5.08
C TYR A 103 -0.44 -9.08 5.19
N ILE A 104 -1.03 -9.37 6.37
CA ILE A 104 -2.47 -9.15 6.60
C ILE A 104 -2.83 -7.67 6.47
N SER A 105 -2.00 -6.77 7.02
CA SER A 105 -2.24 -5.33 6.89
C SER A 105 -2.19 -4.86 5.43
N GLY A 106 -1.26 -5.39 4.64
CA GLY A 106 -1.15 -5.13 3.20
C GLY A 106 -2.38 -5.59 2.43
N TRP A 107 -2.92 -6.77 2.75
CA TRP A 107 -4.19 -7.24 2.18
C TRP A 107 -5.36 -6.33 2.48
N ILE A 108 -5.50 -5.88 3.73
CA ILE A 108 -6.57 -4.96 4.13
C ILE A 108 -6.47 -3.67 3.31
N ILE A 109 -5.27 -3.07 3.25
CA ILE A 109 -5.02 -1.84 2.48
C ILE A 109 -5.34 -2.05 1.00
N TRP A 110 -4.88 -3.15 0.40
CA TRP A 110 -5.10 -3.46 -1.01
C TRP A 110 -6.59 -3.62 -1.35
N ILE A 111 -7.38 -4.26 -0.48
CA ILE A 111 -8.83 -4.38 -0.66
C ILE A 111 -9.48 -2.99 -0.70
N PHE A 112 -9.17 -2.12 0.26
CA PHE A 112 -9.72 -0.77 0.28
C PHE A 112 -9.33 0.05 -0.95
N GLN A 113 -8.06 -0.03 -1.37
CA GLN A 113 -7.59 0.67 -2.58
C GLN A 113 -8.28 0.16 -3.85
N THR A 114 -8.44 -1.17 -3.98
CA THR A 114 -9.10 -1.78 -5.14
C THR A 114 -10.58 -1.38 -5.21
N VAL A 115 -11.29 -1.45 -4.08
CA VAL A 115 -12.69 -1.02 -3.99
C VAL A 115 -12.81 0.47 -4.31
N ALA A 116 -11.99 1.33 -3.71
CA ALA A 116 -12.00 2.77 -3.97
C ALA A 116 -11.72 3.10 -5.45
N SER A 117 -10.75 2.43 -6.07
CA SER A 117 -10.45 2.63 -7.49
C SER A 117 -11.61 2.18 -8.39
N THR A 118 -12.29 1.08 -8.05
CA THR A 118 -13.42 0.58 -8.84
C THR A 118 -14.63 1.50 -8.70
N VAL A 119 -14.96 1.92 -7.48
CA VAL A 119 -16.06 2.85 -7.23
C VAL A 119 -15.79 4.21 -7.87
N GLY A 120 -14.56 4.72 -7.77
CA GLY A 120 -14.15 5.97 -8.40
C GLY A 120 -14.28 5.92 -9.93
N TYR A 121 -13.89 4.80 -10.54
CA TYR A 121 -14.07 4.58 -11.97
C TYR A 121 -15.55 4.58 -12.38
N LEU A 122 -16.41 3.85 -11.65
CA LEU A 122 -17.85 3.84 -11.92
C LEU A 122 -18.46 5.24 -11.82
N LEU A 123 -18.11 6.02 -10.78
CA LEU A 123 -18.56 7.40 -10.62
C LEU A 123 -18.09 8.28 -11.79
N SER A 124 -16.84 8.11 -12.24
CA SER A 124 -16.31 8.82 -13.41
C SER A 124 -17.11 8.54 -14.68
N ILE A 125 -17.54 7.29 -14.91
CA ILE A 125 -18.43 6.95 -16.03
C ILE A 125 -19.76 7.69 -15.90
N PHE A 126 -20.40 7.66 -14.73
CA PHE A 126 -21.69 8.33 -14.53
C PHE A 126 -21.58 9.84 -14.76
N THR A 127 -20.57 10.50 -14.20
CA THR A 127 -20.36 11.94 -14.38
C THR A 127 -20.09 12.29 -15.83
N SER A 128 -19.23 11.53 -16.53
CA SER A 128 -18.92 11.76 -17.94
C SER A 128 -20.12 11.52 -18.84
N SER A 129 -20.92 10.50 -18.54
CA SER A 129 -22.17 10.21 -19.25
C SER A 129 -23.15 11.37 -19.15
N VAL A 130 -23.36 11.90 -17.94
CA VAL A 130 -24.24 13.06 -17.71
C VAL A 130 -23.72 14.29 -18.45
N ALA A 131 -22.41 14.54 -18.45
CA ALA A 131 -21.81 15.67 -19.16
C ALA A 131 -21.97 15.55 -20.70
N LEU A 132 -21.78 14.36 -21.26
CA LEU A 132 -21.99 14.11 -22.69
C LEU A 132 -23.46 14.27 -23.06
N LEU A 133 -24.37 13.73 -22.25
CA LEU A 133 -25.80 13.86 -22.48
C LEU A 133 -26.23 15.34 -22.38
N SER A 134 -25.81 16.09 -21.35
CA SER A 134 -26.21 17.50 -21.21
C SER A 134 -25.67 18.42 -22.30
N SER A 135 -24.61 18.01 -23.03
CA SER A 135 -24.05 18.76 -24.15
C SER A 135 -24.90 18.74 -25.42
N VAL A 136 -25.92 17.86 -25.51
CA VAL A 136 -26.79 17.75 -26.69
C VAL A 136 -28.05 18.63 -26.50
N PRO A 137 -28.21 19.74 -27.23
CA PRO A 137 -29.15 20.83 -26.87
C PRO A 137 -30.65 20.46 -26.80
N VAL A 138 -31.06 19.34 -27.40
CA VAL A 138 -32.47 18.92 -27.50
C VAL A 138 -32.69 17.49 -27.02
N VAL A 139 -31.86 16.56 -27.48
CA VAL A 139 -31.97 15.13 -27.14
C VAL A 139 -31.28 14.81 -25.82
N GLY A 140 -30.34 15.65 -25.40
CA GLY A 140 -29.52 15.46 -24.21
C GLY A 140 -30.31 15.44 -22.90
N PRO A 141 -30.98 16.55 -22.53
CA PRO A 141 -31.82 16.60 -21.34
C PRO A 141 -32.93 15.53 -21.33
N PHE A 142 -33.47 15.19 -22.50
CA PHE A 142 -34.49 14.14 -22.65
C PHE A 142 -33.92 12.75 -22.35
N LEU A 143 -32.77 12.39 -22.93
CA LEU A 143 -32.09 11.13 -22.65
C LEU A 143 -31.56 11.07 -21.20
N THR A 144 -31.05 12.17 -20.63
CA THR A 144 -30.66 12.23 -19.21
C THR A 144 -31.86 11.95 -18.31
N ALA A 145 -33.00 12.59 -18.57
CA ALA A 145 -34.24 12.35 -17.82
C ALA A 145 -34.73 10.91 -18.00
N PHE A 146 -34.67 10.38 -19.22
CA PHE A 146 -35.06 9.01 -19.53
C PHE A 146 -34.18 7.98 -18.79
N ILE A 147 -32.86 8.16 -18.80
CA ILE A 147 -31.90 7.30 -18.09
C ILE A 147 -32.11 7.37 -16.57
N LEU A 148 -32.35 8.57 -16.02
CA LEU A 148 -32.68 8.75 -14.60
C LEU A 148 -33.98 8.03 -14.22
N ILE A 149 -35.02 8.13 -15.04
CA ILE A 149 -36.31 7.46 -14.82
C ILE A 149 -36.14 5.95 -14.87
N VAL A 150 -35.41 5.42 -15.86
CA VAL A 150 -35.13 3.98 -15.97
C VAL A 150 -34.34 3.48 -14.77
N ASN A 151 -33.28 4.20 -14.36
CA ASN A 151 -32.51 3.85 -13.16
C ASN A 151 -33.36 3.87 -11.89
N PHE A 152 -34.23 4.88 -11.73
CA PHE A 152 -35.14 4.96 -10.58
C PHE A 152 -36.13 3.78 -10.54
N ILE A 153 -36.69 3.39 -11.69
CA ILE A 153 -37.56 2.22 -11.81
C ILE A 153 -36.80 0.93 -11.47
N LEU A 154 -35.57 0.78 -11.95
CA LEU A 154 -34.74 -0.40 -11.66
C LEU A 154 -34.38 -0.51 -10.18
N ILE A 155 -33.99 0.60 -9.54
CA ILE A 155 -33.75 0.64 -8.10
C ILE A 155 -35.02 0.28 -7.34
N TRP A 156 -36.18 0.79 -7.76
CA TRP A 156 -37.47 0.47 -7.14
C TRP A 156 -37.85 -1.00 -7.28
N GLU A 157 -37.66 -1.61 -8.45
CA GLU A 157 -37.89 -3.04 -8.68
C GLU A 157 -36.91 -3.91 -7.88
N LEU A 158 -35.64 -3.51 -7.78
CA LEU A 158 -34.65 -4.18 -6.93
C LEU A 158 -35.07 -4.12 -5.45
N VAL A 159 -35.54 -2.97 -4.99
CA VAL A 159 -36.04 -2.78 -3.62
C VAL A 159 -37.25 -3.67 -3.35
N LYS A 160 -38.19 -3.80 -4.31
CA LYS A 160 -39.32 -4.74 -4.18
C LYS A 160 -38.86 -6.19 -4.08
N LEU A 161 -37.91 -6.58 -4.92
CA LEU A 161 -37.33 -7.92 -4.95
C LEU A 161 -36.71 -8.28 -3.59
N ILE A 162 -35.92 -7.36 -3.01
CA ILE A 162 -35.28 -7.52 -1.70
C ILE A 162 -36.34 -7.60 -0.58
N ARG A 163 -37.39 -6.78 -0.66
CA ARG A 163 -38.47 -6.75 0.34
C ARG A 163 -39.47 -7.91 0.21
N GLY A 164 -39.30 -8.81 -0.76
CA GLY A 164 -40.18 -9.96 -0.96
C GLY A 164 -41.56 -9.60 -1.52
N TYR A 165 -41.75 -8.38 -2.04
CA TYR A 165 -42.91 -8.07 -2.87
C TYR A 165 -42.68 -8.76 -4.22
N GLY A 166 -43.14 -10.01 -4.33
CA GLY A 166 -43.23 -10.71 -5.60
C GLY A 166 -44.13 -9.96 -6.59
N PRO A 167 -44.06 -10.31 -7.89
CA PRO A 167 -44.89 -9.69 -8.93
C PRO A 167 -46.39 -9.77 -8.62
#